data_AF-A0A9E0Q2K0-F1
#
_entry.id   AF-A0A9E0Q2K0-F1
#
_cell.length_a   1.000
_cell.length_b   1.000
_cell.length_c   1.000
_cell.angle_alpha   90.00
_cell.angle_beta   90.00
_cell.angle_gamma   90.00
#
_symmetry.space_group_name_H-M   'P 1'
#
loop_
_entity.id
_entity.type
_entity.pdbx_description
1 polymer ?
#
loop_
_entity_poly.entity_id
_entity_poly.type
_entity_poly.pdbx_seq_one_letter_code
_entity_poly.pdbx_strand_id
1 'polypeptide(L)'
;MKRLHLAWAGSLIVAASFAVPSMAADDEELKKDLTAVIALNGLPCGKVIAVKVLAENDYAASCEDGNRYHVFMNEAGRVVVEKSK
;
A
#
# COMPACT_ATOMS: atom_id res chain seq x y z
N MET A 1 24.01 -37.08 50.65
CA MET A 1 22.79 -36.36 51.10
C MET A 1 23.09 -34.88 50.90
N LYS A 2 22.49 -34.13 49.97
CA LYS A 2 21.07 -33.92 49.72
C LYS A 2 20.78 -33.95 48.21
N ARG A 3 19.81 -34.79 47.83
CA ARG A 3 19.15 -34.72 46.54
C ARG A 3 18.07 -33.65 46.68
N LEU A 4 18.15 -32.58 45.90
CA LEU A 4 17.10 -31.57 45.87
C LEU A 4 16.52 -31.52 44.44
N HIS A 5 15.40 -32.23 44.33
CA HIS A 5 14.23 -31.96 43.50
C HIS A 5 14.42 -31.49 42.04
N LEU A 6 13.93 -32.35 41.14
CA LEU A 6 13.37 -32.03 39.83
C LEU A 6 12.76 -30.62 39.80
N ALA A 7 13.33 -29.72 39.00
CA ALA A 7 12.63 -28.55 38.51
C ALA A 7 12.76 -28.56 36.99
N TRP A 8 11.68 -29.01 36.37
CA TRP A 8 11.36 -28.93 34.96
C TRP A 8 11.45 -27.46 34.51
N ALA A 9 12.62 -27.03 34.05
CA ALA A 9 12.77 -25.71 33.42
C ALA A 9 12.40 -25.86 31.95
N GLY A 10 11.08 -25.80 31.71
CA GLY A 10 10.49 -25.82 30.38
C GLY A 10 11.11 -24.76 29.48
N SER A 11 11.45 -25.20 28.28
CA SER A 11 11.86 -24.38 27.15
C SER A 11 10.84 -23.24 26.93
N LEU A 12 11.28 -21.99 27.02
CA LEU A 12 10.52 -20.83 26.57
C LEU A 12 11.29 -20.15 25.44
N ILE A 13 11.25 -20.76 24.25
CA ILE A 13 11.66 -20.07 23.02
C ILE A 13 10.52 -19.12 22.66
N VAL A 14 10.62 -17.86 23.09
CA VAL A 14 9.75 -16.78 22.61
C VAL A 14 10.17 -16.50 21.16
N ALA A 15 9.48 -17.13 20.21
CA ALA A 15 9.58 -16.77 18.81
C ALA A 15 8.91 -15.41 18.62
N ALA A 16 9.69 -14.33 18.71
CA ALA A 16 9.27 -13.00 18.32
C ALA A 16 9.09 -12.99 16.79
N SER A 17 7.88 -13.26 16.32
CA SER A 17 7.50 -13.05 14.93
C SER A 17 7.47 -11.55 14.67
N PHE A 18 8.57 -11.00 14.16
CA PHE A 18 8.55 -9.66 13.59
C PHE A 18 7.64 -9.71 12.35
N ALA A 19 6.41 -9.20 12.50
CA ALA A 19 5.53 -8.94 11.37
C ALA A 19 6.21 -7.85 10.52
N VAL A 20 6.90 -8.26 9.46
CA VAL A 20 7.43 -7.34 8.47
C VAL A 20 6.22 -6.79 7.69
N PRO A 21 6.03 -5.46 7.63
CA PRO A 21 4.98 -4.88 6.79
C PRO A 21 5.17 -5.35 5.35
N SER A 22 4.15 -5.99 4.79
CA SER A 22 4.19 -6.45 3.40
C SER A 22 3.94 -5.26 2.48
N MET A 23 5.01 -4.54 2.10
CA MET A 23 4.93 -3.38 1.19
C MET A 23 4.11 -3.67 -0.08
N ALA A 24 4.14 -4.93 -0.57
CA ALA A 24 3.39 -5.35 -1.75
C ALA A 24 1.86 -5.34 -1.58
N ALA A 25 1.33 -5.42 -0.36
CA ALA A 25 -0.12 -5.39 -0.12
C ALA A 25 -0.66 -3.95 -0.20
N ASP A 26 0.08 -3.00 0.38
CA ASP A 26 -0.22 -1.56 0.29
C ASP A 26 -0.20 -1.07 -1.16
N ASP A 27 0.71 -1.57 -2.00
CA ASP A 27 0.79 -1.22 -3.42
C ASP A 27 -0.47 -1.62 -4.22
N GLU A 28 -1.04 -2.80 -3.96
CA GLU A 28 -2.24 -3.26 -4.67
C GLU A 28 -3.51 -2.54 -4.18
N GLU A 29 -3.58 -2.22 -2.89
CA GLU A 29 -4.66 -1.38 -2.35
C GLU A 29 -4.62 0.02 -2.95
N LEU A 30 -3.43 0.64 -3.00
CA LEU A 30 -3.24 1.96 -3.61
C LEU A 30 -3.64 1.97 -5.10
N LYS A 31 -3.29 0.94 -5.87
CA LYS A 31 -3.72 0.82 -7.27
C LYS A 31 -5.25 0.75 -7.40
N LYS A 32 -5.91 -0.02 -6.55
CA LYS A 32 -7.37 -0.16 -6.56
C LYS A 32 -8.04 1.17 -6.20
N ASP A 33 -7.53 1.87 -5.21
CA ASP A 33 -8.08 3.15 -4.77
C ASP A 33 -7.88 4.24 -5.84
N LEU A 34 -6.70 4.31 -6.45
CA LEU A 34 -6.45 5.21 -7.58
C LEU A 34 -7.32 4.86 -8.81
N THR A 35 -7.55 3.58 -9.08
CA THR A 35 -8.50 3.15 -10.13
C THR A 35 -9.89 3.72 -9.85
N ALA A 36 -10.38 3.60 -8.62
CA ALA A 36 -11.68 4.15 -8.23
C ALA A 36 -11.72 5.68 -8.35
N VAL A 37 -10.68 6.38 -7.88
CA VAL A 37 -10.57 7.85 -7.98
C VAL A 37 -10.61 8.32 -9.43
N ILE A 38 -9.85 7.69 -10.32
CA ILE A 38 -9.80 8.04 -11.74
C ILE A 38 -11.17 7.80 -12.40
N ALA A 39 -11.81 6.65 -12.10
CA ALA A 39 -13.14 6.33 -12.61
C ALA A 39 -14.23 7.29 -12.10
N LEU A 40 -14.17 7.71 -10.82
CA LEU A 40 -15.09 8.69 -10.24
C LEU A 40 -14.95 10.08 -10.88
N ASN A 41 -13.79 10.39 -11.44
CA ASN A 41 -13.56 11.59 -12.24
C ASN A 41 -13.95 11.42 -13.73
N GLY A 42 -14.56 10.29 -14.10
CA GLY A 42 -15.07 10.03 -15.44
C GLY A 42 -14.00 9.72 -16.48
N LEU A 43 -12.79 9.36 -16.04
CA LEU A 43 -11.66 9.08 -16.93
C LEU A 43 -11.50 7.56 -17.15
N PRO A 44 -11.25 7.12 -18.39
CA PRO A 44 -11.00 5.70 -18.66
C PRO A 44 -9.66 5.28 -18.08
N CYS A 45 -9.60 4.07 -17.53
CA CYS A 45 -8.34 3.48 -17.04
C CYS A 45 -8.41 1.95 -17.08
N GLY A 46 -9.60 1.39 -16.81
CA GLY A 46 -9.82 -0.04 -16.60
C GLY A 46 -9.25 -0.45 -15.25
N LYS A 47 -7.92 -0.52 -15.17
CA LYS A 47 -7.14 -0.84 -13.97
C LYS A 47 -5.82 -0.06 -13.97
N VAL A 48 -5.46 0.52 -12.82
CA VAL A 48 -4.09 1.02 -12.60
C VAL A 48 -3.15 -0.17 -12.45
N ILE A 49 -2.15 -0.25 -13.33
CA ILE A 49 -1.15 -1.33 -13.34
C ILE A 49 0.17 -0.92 -12.68
N ALA A 50 0.46 0.38 -12.64
CA ALA A 50 1.65 0.92 -11.99
C ALA A 50 1.35 2.29 -11.36
N VAL A 51 1.97 2.52 -10.21
CA VAL A 51 1.88 3.79 -9.47
C VAL A 51 3.28 4.23 -9.11
N LYS A 52 3.55 5.52 -9.26
CA LYS A 52 4.72 6.18 -8.71
C LYS A 52 4.24 7.25 -7.73
N VAL A 53 4.61 7.10 -6.47
CA VAL A 53 4.39 8.13 -5.45
C VAL A 53 5.36 9.28 -5.71
N LEU A 54 4.84 10.48 -5.92
CA LEU A 54 5.62 11.70 -6.17
C LEU A 54 5.82 12.48 -4.87
N ALA A 55 4.77 12.59 -4.06
CA ALA A 55 4.76 13.15 -2.72
C ALA A 55 3.55 12.59 -1.93
N GLU A 56 3.34 13.09 -0.71
CA GLU A 56 2.14 12.77 0.06
C GLU A 56 0.89 13.27 -0.69
N ASN A 57 -0.08 12.39 -0.91
CA ASN A 57 -1.28 12.67 -1.70
C ASN A 57 -1.00 13.13 -3.15
N ASP A 58 0.13 12.74 -3.74
CA ASP A 58 0.52 13.06 -5.12
C ASP A 58 1.12 11.81 -5.83
N TYR A 59 0.47 11.37 -6.91
CA TYR A 59 0.72 10.10 -7.58
C TYR A 59 0.71 10.23 -9.10
N ALA A 60 1.65 9.55 -9.75
CA ALA A 60 1.59 9.24 -11.19
C ALA A 60 1.12 7.80 -11.39
N ALA A 61 -0.08 7.63 -11.97
CA ALA A 61 -0.69 6.34 -12.26
C ALA A 61 -0.58 6.00 -13.75
N SER A 62 -0.27 4.73 -14.05
CA SER A 62 -0.35 4.16 -15.40
C SER A 62 -1.44 3.10 -15.46
N CYS A 63 -2.30 3.22 -16.47
CA CYS A 63 -3.47 2.37 -16.68
C CYS A 63 -3.21 1.29 -17.72
N GLU A 64 -3.94 0.18 -17.64
CA GLU A 64 -3.86 -0.93 -18.61
C GLU A 64 -4.28 -0.52 -20.03
N ASP A 65 -5.15 0.49 -20.15
CA ASP A 65 -5.58 1.06 -21.43
C ASP A 65 -4.53 1.97 -22.08
N GLY A 66 -3.36 2.13 -21.46
CA GLY A 66 -2.25 2.95 -21.92
C GLY A 66 -2.33 4.42 -21.50
N ASN A 67 -3.41 4.86 -20.84
CA ASN A 67 -3.49 6.21 -20.31
C ASN A 67 -2.59 6.39 -19.07
N ARG A 68 -2.16 7.63 -18.85
CA ARG A 68 -1.41 8.04 -17.67
C ARG A 68 -2.09 9.21 -17.01
N TYR A 69 -2.12 9.20 -15.68
CA TYR A 69 -2.81 10.20 -14.88
C TYR A 69 -1.92 10.71 -13.76
N HIS A 70 -1.99 12.01 -13.52
CA HIS A 70 -1.45 12.67 -12.33
C HIS A 70 -2.63 12.90 -11.37
N VAL A 71 -2.56 12.26 -10.21
CA VAL A 71 -3.60 12.31 -9.18
C VAL A 71 -3.00 13.00 -7.97
N PHE A 72 -3.54 14.17 -7.60
CA PHE A 72 -3.00 14.94 -6.48
C PHE A 72 -4.09 15.66 -5.68
N MET A 73 -3.81 16.00 -4.43
CA MET A 73 -4.67 16.89 -3.65
C MET A 73 -4.28 18.36 -3.86
N ASN A 74 -5.24 19.21 -4.23
CA ASN A 74 -5.01 20.64 -4.39
C ASN A 74 -5.11 21.40 -3.05
N GLU A 75 -4.83 22.71 -3.08
CA GLU A 75 -4.87 23.60 -1.90
C GLU A 75 -6.26 23.69 -1.24
N ALA A 76 -7.34 23.37 -1.98
CA ALA A 76 -8.70 23.34 -1.45
C ALA A 76 -9.06 21.99 -0.80
N GLY A 77 -8.10 21.07 -0.66
CA GLY A 77 -8.31 19.73 -0.11
C GLY A 77 -9.20 18.86 -1.00
N ARG A 78 -9.14 19.06 -2.32
CA ARG A 78 -9.85 18.23 -3.31
C ARG A 78 -8.86 17.39 -4.09
N VAL A 79 -9.24 16.15 -4.37
CA VAL A 79 -8.50 15.28 -5.29
C VAL A 79 -8.75 15.76 -6.72
N VAL A 80 -7.67 15.97 -7.45
CA VAL A 80 -7.65 16.37 -8.86
C VAL A 80 -7.00 15.24 -9.66
N VAL A 81 -7.55 14.95 -10.83
CA VAL A 81 -7.02 13.95 -11.76
C VAL A 81 -6.79 14.61 -13.12
N GLU A 82 -5.52 14.70 -13.53
CA GLU A 82 -5.14 15.26 -14.82
C GLU A 82 -4.52 14.18 -15.71
N LYS A 83 -4.81 14.22 -17.01
CA LYS A 83 -4.18 13.33 -17.97
C LYS A 83 -2.73 13.76 -18.19
N SER A 84 -1.78 12.89 -17.89
CA SER A 84 -0.36 13.12 -18.17
C SER A 84 -0.07 12.94 -19.67
N LYS A 85 0.82 13.78 -20.22
CA LYS A 85 1.31 13.63 -21.60
C LYS A 85 2.23 12.43 -21.78
#